data_AF-A0A512DK95-F1
#
_entry.id   AF-A0A512DK95-F1
#
_cell.length_a   1.000
_cell.length_b   1.000
_cell.length_c   1.000
_cell.angle_alpha   90.00
_cell.angle_beta   90.00
_cell.angle_gamma   90.00
#
_symmetry.space_group_name_H-M   'P 1'
#
loop_
_entity.id
_entity.type
_entity.pdbx_description
1 polymer ?
#
loop_
_entity_poly.entity_id
_entity_poly.type
_entity_poly.pdbx_seq_one_letter_code
_entity_poly.pdbx_strand_id
1 'polypeptide(L)'
;MARGRSPKPRSCAIWRRRYWLPTALLPRPGLSWSAIDADAARATLTDRGLSAAVDFRFGEAGEIVSCSADRYRAAGAGVVLTPWRGTYRNYRRIAGMMVPTAAEVAWVLSGRLMPVWRGRPLDIEYGFIDCKGPG
;
A
#
# COMPACT_ATOMS: atom_id res chain seq x y z
N MET A 1 -7.17 -11.95 37.22
CA MET A 1 -7.90 -11.63 35.98
C MET A 1 -6.94 -10.95 34.99
N ALA A 2 -6.48 -11.67 33.97
CA ALA A 2 -5.53 -11.15 32.98
C ALA A 2 -6.28 -10.53 31.79
N ARG A 3 -6.01 -9.26 31.50
CA ARG A 3 -6.53 -8.55 30.32
C ARG A 3 -5.83 -9.09 29.07
N GLY A 4 -6.52 -9.91 28.29
CA GLY A 4 -6.06 -10.41 26.99
C GLY A 4 -5.91 -9.27 26.00
N ARG A 5 -4.66 -8.96 25.63
CA ARG A 5 -4.34 -7.99 24.57
C ARG A 5 -4.64 -8.64 23.22
N SER A 6 -5.75 -8.26 22.58
CA SER A 6 -6.10 -8.74 21.24
C SER A 6 -4.98 -8.37 20.24
N PRO A 7 -4.37 -9.35 19.53
CA PRO A 7 -3.32 -9.05 18.57
C PRO A 7 -3.96 -8.44 17.33
N LYS A 8 -3.70 -7.15 17.09
CA LYS A 8 -4.01 -6.52 15.80
C LYS A 8 -3.34 -7.34 14.67
N PRO A 9 -4.07 -7.74 13.61
CA PRO A 9 -3.47 -8.48 12.51
C PRO A 9 -2.36 -7.63 11.87
N ARG A 10 -1.12 -8.14 11.99
CA ARG A 10 0.12 -7.47 11.56
C ARG A 10 0.20 -7.24 10.05
N SER A 11 -0.66 -7.88 9.27
CA SER A 11 -0.75 -7.79 7.81
C SER A 11 -0.95 -6.36 7.30
N CYS A 12 -1.72 -5.52 8.00
CA CYS A 12 -2.04 -4.19 7.49
C CYS A 12 -1.02 -3.09 7.81
N ALA A 13 0.03 -3.40 8.58
CA ALA A 13 1.17 -2.50 8.77
C ALA A 13 2.10 -2.49 7.54
N ILE A 14 2.13 -3.58 6.78
CA ILE A 14 3.07 -3.83 5.67
C ILE A 14 2.92 -2.82 4.51
N TRP A 15 1.69 -2.37 4.23
CA TRP A 15 1.40 -1.57 3.03
C TRP A 15 1.34 -0.06 3.28
N ARG A 16 1.26 0.37 4.55
CA ARG A 16 0.78 1.71 4.94
C ARG A 16 1.61 2.91 4.44
N ARG A 17 2.88 2.70 4.09
CA ARG A 17 3.81 3.76 3.67
C ARG A 17 4.45 3.52 2.29
N ARG A 18 4.10 2.41 1.62
CA ARG A 18 4.82 1.88 0.45
C ARG A 18 4.64 2.76 -0.80
N TYR A 19 3.52 3.47 -0.91
CA TYR A 19 3.18 4.34 -2.06
C TYR A 19 3.97 5.66 -2.08
N TRP A 20 4.45 6.13 -0.93
CA TRP A 20 5.41 7.23 -0.83
C TRP A 20 6.86 6.75 -0.77
N LEU A 21 7.10 5.45 -0.94
CA LEU A 21 8.44 4.87 -1.07
C LEU A 21 8.41 3.95 -2.31
N PRO A 22 8.43 4.51 -3.53
CA PRO A 22 8.25 3.74 -4.76
C PRO A 22 9.21 2.56 -4.87
N THR A 23 10.44 2.74 -4.39
CA THR A 23 11.48 1.69 -4.33
C THR A 23 11.08 0.49 -3.49
N ALA A 24 10.20 0.67 -2.52
CA ALA A 24 9.73 -0.43 -1.70
C ALA A 24 8.86 -1.41 -2.51
N LEU A 25 8.37 -1.06 -3.71
CA LEU A 25 7.63 -1.95 -4.61
C LEU A 25 8.52 -2.71 -5.61
N LEU A 26 9.82 -2.44 -5.64
CA LEU A 26 10.76 -3.12 -6.52
C LEU A 26 10.92 -4.61 -6.16
N PRO A 27 11.29 -5.46 -7.13
CA PRO A 27 11.59 -6.87 -6.89
C PRO A 27 12.55 -7.05 -5.72
N ARG A 28 12.14 -7.85 -4.74
CA ARG A 28 12.93 -8.14 -3.54
C ARG A 28 12.44 -9.44 -2.91
N PRO A 29 13.25 -10.13 -2.08
CA PRO A 29 12.84 -11.35 -1.42
C PRO A 29 11.48 -11.19 -0.71
N GLY A 30 10.60 -12.15 -0.95
CA GLY A 30 9.25 -12.17 -0.39
C GLY A 30 8.21 -11.33 -1.12
N LEU A 31 8.58 -10.47 -2.10
CA LEU A 31 7.61 -9.74 -2.93
C LEU A 31 7.52 -10.35 -4.33
N SER A 32 6.35 -10.83 -4.72
CA SER A 32 6.06 -11.29 -6.08
C SER A 32 4.96 -10.46 -6.73
N TRP A 33 4.99 -10.38 -8.06
CA TRP A 33 3.99 -9.71 -8.88
C TRP A 33 3.39 -10.71 -9.87
N SER A 34 2.07 -10.65 -10.06
CA SER A 34 1.36 -11.42 -11.08
C SER A 34 0.40 -10.50 -11.84
N ALA A 35 0.44 -10.51 -13.16
CA ALA A 35 -0.51 -9.76 -13.98
C ALA A 35 -1.95 -10.25 -13.71
N ILE A 36 -2.89 -9.31 -13.62
CA ILE A 36 -4.33 -9.57 -13.59
C ILE A 36 -4.90 -9.27 -14.99
N ASP A 37 -4.58 -8.08 -15.52
CA ASP A 37 -4.94 -7.61 -16.86
C ASP A 37 -3.90 -6.59 -17.37
N ALA A 38 -4.17 -5.90 -18.47
CA ALA A 38 -3.24 -4.95 -19.09
C ALA A 38 -2.81 -3.80 -18.15
N ASP A 39 -3.75 -3.35 -17.30
CA ASP A 39 -3.56 -2.19 -16.44
C ASP A 39 -3.61 -2.57 -14.95
N ALA A 40 -3.56 -3.87 -14.63
CA ALA A 40 -3.66 -4.35 -13.27
C ALA A 40 -2.72 -5.50 -12.97
N ALA A 41 -2.10 -5.44 -11.78
CA ALA A 41 -1.27 -6.51 -11.25
C ALA A 41 -1.49 -6.70 -9.76
N ARG A 42 -1.35 -7.94 -9.30
CA ARG A 42 -1.36 -8.31 -7.89
C ARG A 42 0.07 -8.36 -7.37
N ALA A 43 0.35 -7.59 -6.32
CA ALA A 43 1.57 -7.73 -5.54
C ALA A 43 1.29 -8.59 -4.31
N THR A 44 2.08 -9.64 -4.11
CA THR A 44 2.00 -10.50 -2.92
C THR A 44 3.29 -10.37 -2.13
N LEU A 45 3.19 -9.96 -0.86
CA LEU A 45 4.31 -9.97 0.07
C LEU A 45 4.15 -11.10 1.08
N THR A 46 5.15 -11.96 1.17
CA THR A 46 5.33 -12.99 2.19
C THR A 46 6.48 -12.61 3.11
N ASP A 47 6.21 -12.42 4.41
CA ASP A 47 7.23 -12.24 5.45
C ASP A 47 7.01 -13.29 6.55
N ARG A 48 8.03 -14.10 6.83
CA ARG A 48 8.03 -15.10 7.92
C ARG A 48 6.77 -15.99 7.95
N GLY A 49 6.33 -16.47 6.78
CA GLY A 49 5.15 -17.33 6.63
C GLY A 49 3.80 -16.62 6.61
N LEU A 50 3.77 -15.28 6.74
CA LEU A 50 2.56 -14.47 6.60
C LEU A 50 2.52 -13.82 5.22
N SER A 51 1.45 -14.06 4.47
CA SER A 51 1.25 -13.49 3.13
C SER A 51 0.16 -12.42 3.13
N ALA A 52 0.39 -11.34 2.38
CA ALA A 52 -0.58 -10.29 2.10
C ALA A 52 -0.54 -9.92 0.62
N ALA A 53 -1.70 -9.84 -0.02
CA ALA A 53 -1.83 -9.45 -1.42
C ALA A 53 -2.54 -8.10 -1.56
N VAL A 54 -2.11 -7.30 -2.54
CA VAL A 54 -2.74 -6.04 -2.92
C VAL A 54 -2.80 -5.96 -4.44
N ASP A 55 -3.97 -5.61 -4.96
CA ASP A 55 -4.17 -5.35 -6.37
C ASP A 55 -3.87 -3.89 -6.65
N PHE A 56 -3.06 -3.65 -7.68
CA PHE A 56 -2.71 -2.33 -8.16
C PHE A 56 -3.31 -2.14 -9.55
N ARG A 57 -3.80 -0.92 -9.79
CA ARG A 57 -4.20 -0.43 -11.11
C ARG A 57 -3.24 0.66 -11.54
N PHE A 58 -2.83 0.61 -12.79
CA PHE A 58 -1.91 1.54 -13.41
C PHE A 58 -2.65 2.46 -14.38
N GLY A 59 -2.16 3.69 -14.50
CA GLY A 59 -2.60 4.63 -15.54
C GLY A 59 -1.77 4.47 -16.81
N GLU A 60 -2.10 5.26 -17.83
CA GLU A 60 -1.46 5.21 -19.15
C GLU A 60 0.05 5.48 -19.10
N ALA A 61 0.53 6.27 -18.13
CA ALA A 61 1.96 6.54 -17.96
C ALA A 61 2.66 5.53 -17.05
N GLY A 62 1.99 4.42 -16.69
CA GLY A 62 2.49 3.36 -15.81
C GLY A 62 2.49 3.74 -14.32
N GLU A 63 1.89 4.87 -13.96
CA GLU A 63 1.75 5.30 -12.57
C GLU A 63 0.66 4.53 -11.85
N ILE A 64 0.81 4.34 -10.53
CA ILE A 64 -0.24 3.69 -9.73
C ILE A 64 -1.39 4.67 -9.52
N VAL A 65 -2.56 4.40 -10.12
CA VAL A 65 -3.74 5.24 -9.93
C VAL A 65 -4.59 4.79 -8.74
N SER A 66 -4.59 3.49 -8.45
CA SER A 66 -5.27 2.95 -7.28
C SER A 66 -4.69 1.61 -6.82
N CYS A 67 -5.02 1.25 -5.58
CA CYS A 67 -4.83 -0.11 -5.11
C CYS A 67 -6.02 -0.57 -4.26
N SER A 68 -6.23 -1.88 -4.17
CA SER A 68 -7.29 -2.48 -3.37
C SER A 68 -6.85 -3.78 -2.74
N ALA A 69 -7.37 -4.03 -1.54
CA ALA A 69 -7.26 -5.30 -0.85
C ALA A 69 -8.36 -5.41 0.20
N ASP A 70 -8.48 -6.58 0.79
CA ASP A 70 -9.27 -6.76 1.99
C ASP A 70 -8.43 -6.47 3.23
N ARG A 71 -9.02 -5.74 4.18
CA ARG A 71 -8.36 -5.42 5.45
C ARG A 71 -9.34 -5.52 6.61
N TYR A 72 -8.87 -6.14 7.69
CA TYR A 72 -9.62 -6.14 8.94
C TYR A 72 -9.72 -4.73 9.51
N ARG A 73 -10.95 -4.31 9.82
CA ARG A 73 -11.26 -3.09 10.56
C ARG A 73 -12.06 -3.40 11.80
N ALA A 74 -11.97 -2.53 12.81
CA ALA A 74 -12.86 -2.60 13.95
C ALA A 74 -14.30 -2.25 13.53
N ALA A 75 -15.27 -3.03 14.00
CA ALA A 75 -16.69 -2.78 13.84
C ALA A 75 -17.41 -3.18 15.14
N GLY A 76 -17.79 -2.19 15.95
CA GLY A 76 -18.32 -2.41 17.29
C GLY A 76 -17.31 -3.16 18.17
N ALA A 77 -17.74 -4.28 18.75
CA ALA A 77 -16.90 -5.15 19.59
C ALA A 77 -16.04 -6.15 18.77
N GLY A 78 -16.21 -6.22 17.45
CA GLY A 78 -15.55 -7.20 16.58
C GLY A 78 -14.55 -6.62 15.59
N VAL A 79 -13.90 -7.51 14.84
CA VAL A 79 -13.14 -7.17 13.64
C VAL A 79 -13.80 -7.82 12.43
N VAL A 80 -13.98 -7.04 11.37
CA VAL A 80 -14.58 -7.51 10.12
C VAL A 80 -13.61 -7.30 8.98
N LEU A 81 -13.51 -8.29 8.11
CA LEU A 81 -12.78 -8.15 6.86
C LEU A 81 -13.59 -7.21 5.95
N THR A 82 -12.98 -6.12 5.49
CA THR A 82 -13.66 -5.12 4.66
C THR A 82 -12.75 -4.71 3.51
N PRO A 83 -13.27 -4.63 2.28
CA PRO A 83 -12.50 -4.13 1.16
C PRO A 83 -12.14 -2.66 1.39
N TRP A 84 -10.92 -2.27 1.03
CA TRP A 84 -10.50 -0.87 1.01
C TRP A 84 -9.87 -0.53 -0.33
N ARG A 85 -9.88 0.76 -0.64
CA ARG A 85 -9.25 1.31 -1.84
C ARG A 85 -8.38 2.50 -1.47
N GLY A 86 -7.14 2.48 -1.94
CA GLY A 86 -6.27 3.65 -2.02
C GLY A 86 -6.37 4.26 -3.41
N THR A 87 -6.45 5.59 -3.50
CA THR A 87 -6.32 6.33 -4.76
C THR A 87 -5.18 7.31 -4.65
N TYR A 88 -4.41 7.46 -5.73
CA TYR A 88 -3.20 8.29 -5.77
C TYR A 88 -3.29 9.26 -6.94
N ARG A 89 -2.91 10.51 -6.70
CA ARG A 89 -3.05 11.62 -7.64
C ARG A 89 -1.90 12.60 -7.50
N ASN A 90 -1.84 13.55 -8.43
CA ASN A 90 -0.89 14.66 -8.43
C ASN A 90 0.55 14.17 -8.34
N TYR A 91 0.95 13.30 -9.27
CA TYR A 91 2.32 12.83 -9.32
C TYR A 91 3.28 13.98 -9.64
N ARG A 92 4.42 14.02 -8.93
CA ARG A 92 5.50 14.97 -9.18
C ARG A 92 6.83 14.23 -9.27
N ARG A 93 7.77 14.78 -10.04
CA ARG A 93 9.15 14.31 -10.09
C ARG A 93 9.88 14.80 -8.83
N ILE A 94 10.33 13.89 -7.98
CA ILE A 94 11.08 14.17 -6.76
C ILE A 94 12.27 13.23 -6.73
N ALA A 95 13.50 13.78 -6.64
CA ALA A 95 14.74 13.00 -6.67
C ALA A 95 14.80 11.99 -7.83
N GLY A 96 14.37 12.42 -9.03
CA GLY A 96 14.34 11.58 -10.24
C GLY A 96 13.18 10.57 -10.33
N MET A 97 12.38 10.40 -9.28
CA MET A 97 11.26 9.44 -9.24
C MET A 97 9.90 10.12 -9.36
N MET A 98 8.92 9.42 -9.92
CA MET A 98 7.53 9.87 -9.92
C MET A 98 6.84 9.47 -8.61
N VAL A 99 6.36 10.47 -7.86
CA VAL A 99 5.80 10.28 -6.51
C VAL A 99 4.43 10.95 -6.40
N PRO A 100 3.40 10.25 -5.88
CA PRO A 100 2.08 10.85 -5.69
C PRO A 100 2.07 11.85 -4.55
N THR A 101 1.63 13.08 -4.81
CA THR A 101 1.50 14.15 -3.79
C THR A 101 0.08 14.30 -3.25
N ALA A 102 -0.85 13.45 -3.68
CA ALA A 102 -2.16 13.32 -3.08
C ALA A 102 -2.55 11.84 -2.99
N ALA A 103 -3.08 11.43 -1.83
CA ALA A 103 -3.59 10.09 -1.63
C ALA A 103 -4.89 10.13 -0.80
N GLU A 104 -5.83 9.25 -1.11
CA GLU A 104 -7.04 9.03 -0.33
C GLU A 104 -7.23 7.54 -0.09
N VAL A 105 -7.61 7.17 1.14
CA VAL A 105 -7.96 5.80 1.51
C VAL A 105 -9.42 5.78 1.94
N ALA A 106 -10.18 4.87 1.35
CA ALA A 106 -11.59 4.67 1.63
C ALA A 106 -11.91 3.20 1.90
N TRP A 107 -12.87 2.94 2.80
CA TRP A 107 -13.51 1.63 2.90
C TRP A 107 -14.57 1.49 1.82
N VAL A 108 -14.75 0.29 1.29
CA VAL A 108 -15.89 -0.03 0.44
C VAL A 108 -16.98 -0.63 1.34
N LEU A 109 -17.97 0.17 1.71
CA LEU A 109 -19.09 -0.26 2.55
C LEU A 109 -20.36 -0.28 1.71
N SER A 110 -20.98 -1.45 1.58
CA SER A 110 -22.20 -1.63 0.78
C SER A 110 -22.08 -1.05 -0.63
N GLY A 111 -20.92 -1.27 -1.27
CA GLY A 111 -20.59 -0.76 -2.62
C GLY A 111 -20.20 0.72 -2.69
N ARG A 112 -20.23 1.47 -1.58
CA ARG A 112 -19.87 2.89 -1.55
C ARG A 112 -18.48 3.11 -0.95
N LEU A 113 -17.70 4.00 -1.57
CA LEU A 113 -16.44 4.46 -1.02
C LEU A 113 -16.70 5.44 0.13
N MET A 114 -16.22 5.08 1.32
CA MET A 114 -16.28 5.89 2.53
C MET A 114 -14.86 6.33 2.89
N PRO A 115 -14.45 7.56 2.51
CA PRO A 115 -13.12 8.07 2.79
C PRO A 115 -12.86 8.13 4.29
N VAL A 116 -11.74 7.56 4.71
CA VAL A 116 -11.31 7.56 6.12
C VAL A 116 -9.98 8.27 6.33
N TRP A 117 -9.25 8.54 5.25
CA TRP A 117 -8.00 9.25 5.32
C TRP A 117 -7.69 9.94 4.00
N ARG A 118 -7.12 11.15 4.10
CA ARG A 118 -6.54 11.91 3.00
C ARG A 118 -5.15 12.36 3.41
N GLY A 119 -4.20 12.22 2.50
CA GLY A 119 -2.82 12.67 2.69
C GLY A 119 -2.40 13.59 1.55
N ARG A 120 -1.81 14.71 1.92
CA ARG A 120 -1.06 15.59 1.04
C ARG A 120 0.26 15.89 1.76
N PRO A 121 1.35 15.18 1.43
CA PRO A 121 2.64 15.52 2.00
C PRO A 121 2.99 16.95 1.62
N LEU A 122 3.41 17.74 2.62
CA LEU A 122 3.86 19.12 2.43
C LEU A 122 5.28 19.15 1.87
N ASP A 123 6.14 18.25 2.34
CA ASP A 123 7.49 18.00 1.82
C ASP A 123 7.76 16.49 1.74
N ILE A 124 8.57 16.09 0.75
CA ILE A 124 9.08 14.73 0.59
C ILE A 124 10.55 14.82 0.19
N GLU A 125 11.43 14.26 1.03
CA GLU A 125 12.85 14.11 0.75
C GLU A 125 13.22 12.62 0.71
N TYR A 126 14.09 12.25 -0.23
CA TYR A 126 14.63 10.89 -0.33
C TYR A 126 16.14 10.94 -0.18
N GLY A 127 16.67 10.11 0.72
CA GLY A 127 18.09 9.77 0.77
C GLY A 127 18.30 8.39 0.17
N PHE A 128 19.27 8.26 -0.74
CA PHE A 128 19.72 6.97 -1.26
C PHE A 128 20.99 6.56 -0.54
N ILE A 129 21.07 5.29 -0.14
CA ILE A 129 22.31 4.72 0.40
C ILE A 129 23.07 4.18 -0.80
N ASP A 130 24.19 4.81 -1.14
CA ASP A 130 25.13 4.25 -2.10
C ASP A 130 25.79 3.01 -1.49
N CYS A 131 25.41 1.82 -1.96
CA CYS A 131 26.20 0.63 -1.73
C CYS A 131 27.44 0.71 -2.61
N LYS A 132 28.51 1.37 -2.15
CA LYS A 132 29.85 1.06 -2.66
C LYS A 132 30.14 -0.40 -2.29
N GLY A 133 30.19 -1.27 -3.29
CA GLY A 133 30.69 -2.63 -3.11
C GLY A 133 32.16 -2.61 -2.63
N PRO A 134 32.63 -3.67 -1.94
CA PRO A 134 34.07 -3.80 -1.70
C PRO A 134 34.75 -3.91 -3.07
N GLY A 135 35.71 -3.02 -3.31
CA GLY A 135 36.57 -3.06 -4.51
C GLY A 135 37.58 -4.18 -4.47
#